data_AF-A0A437SSW1-F1
#
_entry.id   AF-A0A437SSW1-F1
#
_cell.length_a   1.000
_cell.length_b   1.000
_cell.length_c   1.000
_cell.angle_alpha   90.00
_cell.angle_beta   90.00
_cell.angle_gamma   90.00
#
_symmetry.space_group_name_H-M   'P 1'
#
loop_
_entity.id
_entity.type
_entity.pdbx_description
1 polymer ?
#
loop_
_entity_poly.entity_id
_entity_poly.type
_entity_poly.pdbx_seq_one_letter_code
_entity_poly.pdbx_strand_id
1 'polypeptide(L)' 'MLESLFLEIWVMDFEFGLAGADYFKGLVKDGSLTPAGYKKVTGEDYVAEQTQPTQPAQA' A
#
# COMPACT_ATOMS: atom_id res chain seq x y z
N MET A 1 0.19 15.76 -13.50
CA MET A 1 0.73 16.83 -12.62
C MET A 1 0.19 16.79 -11.19
N LEU A 2 -0.92 16.08 -10.89
CA LEU A 2 -1.41 15.91 -9.51
C LEU A 2 -0.85 14.66 -8.80
N GLU A 3 -0.58 13.58 -9.54
CA GLU A 3 -0.14 12.29 -8.96
C GLU A 3 1.19 12.39 -8.19
N SER A 4 2.12 13.26 -8.61
CA SER A 4 3.41 13.43 -7.93
C SER A 4 3.28 14.11 -6.57
N LEU A 5 2.35 15.07 -6.42
CA LEU A 5 2.13 15.80 -5.16
C LEU A 5 1.54 14.89 -4.07
N PHE A 6 0.59 14.02 -4.43
CA PHE A 6 0.02 13.07 -3.48
C PHE A 6 1.05 12.04 -3.01
N LEU A 7 1.95 11.61 -3.89
CA LEU A 7 3.01 10.68 -3.52
C LEU A 7 4.01 11.30 -2.54
N GLU A 8 4.36 12.58 -2.72
CA GLU A 8 5.25 13.30 -1.78
C GLU A 8 4.61 13.47 -0.39
N ILE A 9 3.30 13.76 -0.33
CA ILE A 9 2.58 13.83 0.95
C ILE A 9 2.63 12.48 1.67
N TRP A 10 2.41 11.39 0.94
CA TRP A 10 2.47 10.04 1.50
C TRP A 10 3.87 9.64 1.99
N VAL A 11 4.93 10.04 1.29
CA VAL A 11 6.31 9.88 1.77
C VAL A 11 6.48 10.61 3.11
N MET A 12 6.04 11.87 3.19
CA MET A 12 6.09 12.64 4.44
C MET A 12 5.30 11.96 5.56
N ASP A 13 4.07 11.52 5.30
CA ASP A 13 3.22 10.85 6.29
C ASP A 13 3.87 9.57 6.84
N PHE A 14 4.60 8.84 5.99
CA PHE A 14 5.37 7.66 6.41
C PHE A 14 6.59 8.04 7.24
N GLU A 15 7.37 9.05 6.81
CA GLU A 15 8.56 9.53 7.54
C GLU A 15 8.21 10.13 8.90
N PHE A 16 7.09 10.84 9.01
CA PHE A 16 6.58 11.38 10.28
C PHE A 16 5.88 10.33 11.15
N GLY A 17 5.70 9.10 10.66
CA GLY A 17 5.02 8.02 11.37
C GLY A 17 3.51 8.23 11.53
N LEU A 18 2.91 9.09 10.70
CA LEU A 18 1.47 9.31 10.63
C LEU A 18 0.74 8.15 9.95
N ALA A 19 1.42 7.48 9.01
CA ALA A 19 0.91 6.31 8.30
C ALA A 19 1.96 5.20 8.25
N GLY A 20 1.58 3.97 8.61
CA GLY A 20 2.47 2.81 8.57
C GLY A 20 2.39 2.03 7.26
N ALA A 21 3.28 1.05 7.09
CA ALA A 21 3.35 0.22 5.88
C ALA A 21 2.02 -0.48 5.54
N ASP A 22 1.23 -0.85 6.55
CA ASP A 22 -0.06 -1.52 6.34
C ASP A 22 -1.14 -0.60 5.74
N TYR A 23 -1.09 0.71 6.07
CA TYR A 23 -1.97 1.70 5.44
C TYR A 23 -1.72 1.76 3.93
N PHE A 24 -0.44 1.84 3.54
CA PHE A 24 -0.05 1.88 2.13
C PHE A 24 -0.32 0.55 1.41
N LYS A 25 -0.21 -0.61 2.09
CA LYS A 25 -0.66 -1.88 1.51
C LYS A 25 -2.15 -1.87 1.19
N GLY A 26 -2.97 -1.21 2.03
CA GLY A 26 -4.39 -0.98 1.79
C GLY A 26 -4.64 -0.17 0.51
N LEU A 27 -3.90 0.92 0.33
CA LEU A 27 -3.96 1.76 -0.87
C LEU A 27 -3.53 1.01 -2.14
N VAL A 28 -2.60 0.05 -2.02
CA VAL A 28 -2.26 -0.81 -3.15
C VAL A 28 -3.38 -1.80 -3.47
N LYS A 29 -4.04 -2.35 -2.43
CA LYS A 29 -5.18 -3.27 -2.59
C LYS A 29 -6.41 -2.58 -3.21
N ASP A 30 -6.64 -1.30 -2.90
CA ASP A 30 -7.78 -0.53 -3.43
C ASP A 30 -7.52 0.13 -4.80
N GLY A 31 -6.26 0.12 -5.27
CA GLY A 31 -5.86 0.66 -6.57
C GLY A 31 -5.52 2.16 -6.56
N SER A 32 -5.57 2.83 -5.40
CA SER A 32 -5.17 4.24 -5.24
C SER A 32 -3.65 4.42 -5.28
N LEU A 33 -2.89 3.37 -4.97
CA LEU A 33 -1.43 3.35 -5.00
C LEU A 33 -0.92 2.19 -5.85
N THR A 34 0.05 2.43 -6.70
CA THR A 34 0.71 1.34 -7.44
C THR A 34 1.75 0.64 -6.55
N PRO A 35 2.06 -0.64 -6.78
CA PRO A 35 3.17 -1.32 -6.09
C PRO A 35 4.51 -0.56 -6.20
N ALA A 36 4.74 0.11 -7.32
CA ALA A 36 5.91 0.97 -7.51
C ALA A 36 5.86 2.24 -6.65
N GLY A 37 4.66 2.82 -6.45
CA GLY A 37 4.45 3.94 -5.53
C GLY A 37 4.64 3.53 -4.07
N TYR A 38 4.15 2.35 -3.69
CA TYR A 38 4.38 1.78 -2.36
C TYR A 38 5.86 1.73 -2.01
N LYS A 39 6.68 1.18 -2.91
CA LYS A 39 8.14 1.12 -2.73
C LYS A 39 8.78 2.49 -2.58
N LYS A 40 8.25 3.52 -3.23
CA LYS A 40 8.75 4.89 -3.08
C LYS A 40 8.40 5.50 -1.73
N VAL A 41 7.25 5.16 -1.16
CA VAL A 41 6.77 5.68 0.13
C VAL A 41 7.45 4.96 1.29
N THR A 42 7.45 3.63 1.27
CA THR A 42 7.90 2.81 2.41
C THR A 42 9.35 2.37 2.30
N GLY A 43 9.94 2.42 1.10
CA GLY A 43 11.23 1.79 0.79
C GLY A 43 11.16 0.27 0.65
N GLU A 44 10.01 -0.35 0.91
CA GLU A 44 9.82 -1.80 0.88
C GLU A 44 9.16 -2.27 -0.42
N ASP A 45 9.51 -3.47 -0.88
CA ASP A 45 8.80 -4.10 -1.98
C ASP A 45 7.39 -4.51 -1.51
N TYR A 46 6.37 -4.13 -2.28
CA TYR A 46 5.01 -4.57 -2.01
C TYR A 46 4.90 -6.08 -2.25
N VAL A 47 4.68 -6.83 -1.16
CA VAL A 47 4.32 -8.24 -1.22
C VAL A 47 2.82 -8.34 -1.00
N ALA A 48 2.09 -8.70 -2.06
CA ALA A 48 0.69 -9.06 -1.90
C ALA A 48 0.62 -10.29 -0.99
N GLU A 49 0.02 -10.11 0.19
CA GLU A 49 -0.39 -11.28 0.96
C GLU A 49 -1.33 -12.08 0.08
N GLN A 50 -0.96 -13.32 -0.23
CA GLN A 50 -1.90 -14.26 -0.82
C GLN A 50 -3.05 -14.36 0.18
N THR A 51 -4.16 -13.70 -0.12
CA THR A 51 -5.44 -14.01 0.50
C THR A 51 -5.67 -15.47 0.20
N GLN A 52 -5.33 -16.31 1.17
CA GLN A 52 -5.60 -17.74 1.11
C GLN A 52 -7.09 -17.85 0.81
N PRO A 53 -7.49 -18.49 -0.29
CA PRO A 53 -8.90 -18.69 -0.54
C PRO A 53 -9.42 -19.51 0.63
N THR A 54 -10.29 -18.91 1.44
CA THR A 54 -11.09 -19.64 2.41
C THR A 54 -11.86 -20.66 1.57
N GLN A 55 -11.39 -21.91 1.54
CA GLN A 55 -12.11 -22.99 0.88
C GLN A 55 -13.54 -22.95 1.41
N PRO A 56 -14.57 -22.97 0.54
CA PRO A 56 -15.92 -23.09 1.01
C PRO A 56 -16.01 -24.43 1.74
N ALA A 57 -16.16 -24.36 3.05
CA ALA A 57 -16.59 -25.50 3.85
C ALA A 57 -18.03 -25.80 3.41
N GLN A 58 -18.16 -26.64 2.38
CA GLN A 58 -19.42 -27.32 2.09
C GLN A 58 -19.63 -28.36 3.19
N ALA A 59 -20.65 -28.13 4.01
CA ALA A 59 -21.29 -29.11 4.86
C ALA A 59 -22.75 -29.25 4.40
#